data_AF-A0A7X1DCZ2-F1
#
_entry.id   AF-A0A7X1DCZ2-F1
#
_cell.length_a   1.000
_cell.length_b   1.000
_cell.length_c   1.000
_cell.angle_alpha   90.00
_cell.angle_beta   90.00
_cell.angle_gamma   90.00
#
_symmetry.space_group_name_H-M   'P 1'
#
loop_
_entity.id
_entity.type
_entity.pdbx_description
1 polymer ?
#
loop_
_entity_poly.entity_id
_entity_poly.type
_entity_poly.pdbx_seq_one_letter_code
_entity_poly.pdbx_strand_id
1 'polypeptide(L)'
;MIFYDFEVFKYDWMVCIVDTNTRKAQSFINDNEGFKSFYEKNKYEIWVGFNSRHYDQFILRAVILDLDLKELNDYIIKKRISGWKFSQLFYKVQLFNYDAKLSRDKSLKQLEAFMGHDIQETSVPFDIDRKLTTQELKDVEKYCLHDVYETIEVFMKESTEFNSHLALIQEFNLPIRHISKTQAQLAAIILDAKKQPDLEDDYDIILPSTLDIEKYSYVIDYFKSYTKDICKELKTDIADVKHVFAAGGVHGAKKNYIHTCQSDELIIMADVDQLYPTMMIEYDLLSRGVSRPEKFEKILETSLKLKAEGRKKEREPYKRICNITYGAEGDKFNPMFDARNRLLVCVYGQLFMLDLIEKLEAISSFELIQSNTDGVLIKIKEKDFDVLDDIVFEWENRTGLHMSFDFYQKVIQKDVNNYLIIDEEGNYKSTGAYVKQLSDLDYDLAIVNKAVVNYFVHNIPVENTILNCDQLIEFQKVVKLTSKFEYATYNRKKQTEKVFRVFASTNENDGELRKVKKTDDKLSSQKIANTPLNCFIDNSDITGKKIPSELDKNWYIKLAKKRIKDFEGGK
;
A
#
# COMPACT_ATOMS: atom_id res chain seq x y z
N MET A 1 -19.85 16.47 6.76
CA MET A 1 -18.41 16.20 6.97
C MET A 1 -17.64 17.50 6.86
N ILE A 2 -16.64 17.68 7.71
CA ILE A 2 -15.83 18.89 7.80
C ILE A 2 -14.39 18.54 7.39
N PHE A 3 -13.93 19.07 6.26
CA PHE A 3 -12.54 18.88 5.80
C PHE A 3 -11.68 20.01 6.33
N TYR A 4 -10.47 19.71 6.79
CA TYR A 4 -9.66 20.72 7.44
C TYR A 4 -8.15 20.43 7.33
N ASP A 5 -7.37 21.52 7.43
CA ASP A 5 -5.91 21.51 7.47
C ASP A 5 -5.42 22.68 8.35
N PHE A 6 -4.29 22.51 9.02
CA PHE A 6 -3.72 23.51 9.93
C PHE A 6 -2.31 23.94 9.50
N GLU A 7 -2.05 25.23 9.60
CA GLU A 7 -0.71 25.79 9.48
C GLU A 7 -0.29 26.49 10.77
N VAL A 8 0.91 26.13 11.27
CA VAL A 8 1.42 26.64 12.55
C VAL A 8 2.81 27.24 12.37
N PHE A 9 2.90 28.55 12.61
CA PHE A 9 4.14 29.33 12.65
C PHE A 9 4.50 29.66 14.10
N LYS A 10 5.63 30.35 14.30
CA LYS A 10 6.10 30.70 15.65
C LYS A 10 5.14 31.63 16.40
N TYR A 11 4.49 32.55 15.70
CA TYR A 11 3.63 33.57 16.30
C TYR A 11 2.21 33.61 15.73
N ASP A 12 1.93 32.79 14.72
CA ASP A 12 0.68 32.78 13.98
C ASP A 12 0.25 31.33 13.73
N TRP A 13 -1.06 31.12 13.67
CA TRP A 13 -1.64 29.86 13.24
C TRP A 13 -2.90 30.13 12.42
N MET A 14 -3.24 29.18 11.55
CA MET A 14 -4.54 29.17 10.91
C MET A 14 -5.07 27.75 10.70
N VAL A 15 -6.37 27.67 10.49
CA VAL A 15 -7.05 26.47 10.01
C VAL A 15 -7.94 26.86 8.84
N CYS A 16 -7.80 26.15 7.73
CA CYS A 16 -8.75 26.24 6.62
C CYS A 16 -9.72 25.06 6.72
N ILE A 17 -10.99 25.32 6.42
CA ILE A 17 -12.07 24.36 6.57
C ILE A 17 -12.99 24.43 5.38
N VAL A 18 -13.45 23.26 4.89
CA VAL A 18 -14.53 23.14 3.94
C VAL A 18 -15.61 22.24 4.52
N ASP A 19 -16.81 22.80 4.70
CA ASP A 19 -18.00 22.03 5.09
C ASP A 19 -18.70 21.52 3.82
N THR A 20 -18.79 20.20 3.69
CA THR A 20 -19.43 19.53 2.55
C THR A 20 -20.95 19.73 2.49
N ASN A 21 -21.62 20.00 3.61
CA ASN A 21 -23.06 20.24 3.64
C ASN A 21 -23.40 21.61 3.05
N THR A 22 -22.69 22.65 3.52
CA THR A 22 -22.90 24.02 3.05
C THR A 22 -22.11 24.36 1.78
N ARG A 23 -21.10 23.55 1.45
CA ARG A 23 -20.10 23.77 0.38
C ARG A 23 -19.37 25.11 0.52
N LYS A 24 -19.17 25.55 1.76
CA LYS A 24 -18.49 26.81 2.07
C LYS A 24 -17.11 26.55 2.65
N ALA A 25 -16.14 27.28 2.13
CA ALA A 25 -14.82 27.41 2.73
C ALA A 25 -14.84 28.49 3.81
N GLN A 26 -14.13 28.27 4.90
CA GLN A 26 -13.92 29.23 5.98
C GLN A 26 -12.52 29.04 6.56
N SER A 27 -11.86 30.14 6.88
CA SER A 27 -10.55 30.15 7.54
C SER A 27 -10.65 30.87 8.88
N PHE A 28 -9.90 30.39 9.86
CA PHE A 28 -9.69 31.09 11.14
C PHE A 28 -8.21 31.35 11.29
N ILE A 29 -7.83 32.62 11.40
CA ILE A 29 -6.43 33.06 11.49
C ILE A 29 -6.26 33.72 12.85
N ASN A 30 -5.49 33.08 13.74
CA ASN A 30 -5.31 33.52 15.14
C ASN A 30 -6.63 33.80 15.90
N ASP A 31 -7.74 33.19 15.47
CA ASP A 31 -9.09 33.42 16.02
C ASP A 31 -9.57 32.19 16.83
N ASN A 32 -9.08 32.10 18.06
CA ASN A 32 -9.44 31.00 18.97
C ASN A 32 -10.95 30.94 19.24
N GLU A 33 -11.59 32.08 19.50
CA GLU A 33 -12.99 32.13 19.91
C GLU A 33 -13.94 31.81 18.76
N GLY A 34 -13.66 32.34 17.56
CA GLY A 34 -14.40 31.98 16.36
C GLY A 34 -14.28 30.49 16.04
N PHE A 35 -13.07 29.94 16.11
CA PHE A 35 -12.85 28.52 15.86
C PHE A 35 -13.51 27.63 16.93
N LYS A 36 -13.45 27.97 18.22
CA LYS A 36 -14.17 27.25 19.27
C LYS A 36 -15.68 27.26 19.05
N SER A 37 -16.26 28.40 18.67
CA SER A 37 -17.68 28.51 18.35
C SER A 37 -18.07 27.61 17.17
N PHE A 38 -17.21 27.55 16.15
CA PHE A 38 -17.40 26.65 15.01
C PHE A 38 -17.29 25.17 15.41
N TYR A 39 -16.27 24.82 16.19
CA TYR A 39 -16.09 23.46 16.71
C TYR A 39 -17.28 23.01 17.54
N GLU A 40 -17.78 23.81 18.48
CA GLU A 40 -18.90 23.42 19.34
C GLU A 40 -20.18 23.08 18.55
N LYS A 41 -20.43 23.79 17.45
CA LYS A 41 -21.55 23.51 16.53
C LYS A 41 -21.36 22.23 15.72
N ASN A 42 -20.11 21.82 15.48
CA ASN A 42 -19.75 20.74 14.55
C ASN A 42 -19.01 19.57 15.22
N LYS A 43 -18.89 19.51 16.55
CA LYS A 43 -18.09 18.50 17.27
C LYS A 43 -18.59 17.05 17.12
N TYR A 44 -19.82 16.88 16.64
CA TYR A 44 -20.43 15.58 16.34
C TYR A 44 -20.45 15.25 14.84
N GLU A 45 -19.93 16.14 14.00
CA GLU A 45 -19.65 15.85 12.59
C GLU A 45 -18.38 15.00 12.46
N ILE A 46 -18.20 14.35 11.32
CA ILE A 46 -16.94 13.69 10.96
C ILE A 46 -15.98 14.75 10.41
N TRP A 47 -14.82 14.87 11.06
CA TRP A 47 -13.72 15.75 10.67
C TRP A 47 -12.71 14.95 9.86
N VAL A 48 -12.40 15.40 8.66
CA VAL A 48 -11.53 14.71 7.71
C VAL A 48 -10.31 15.57 7.44
N GLY A 49 -9.12 15.03 7.67
CA GLY A 49 -7.86 15.68 7.32
C GLY A 49 -6.88 14.69 6.71
N PHE A 50 -5.81 15.18 6.10
CA PHE A 50 -4.77 14.34 5.53
C PHE A 50 -3.58 14.22 6.48
N ASN A 51 -3.25 13.00 6.92
CA ASN A 51 -2.26 12.75 7.98
C ASN A 51 -2.64 13.36 9.35
N SER A 52 -3.93 13.64 9.55
CA SER A 52 -4.45 14.36 10.72
C SER A 52 -4.33 13.58 12.03
N ARG A 53 -4.26 12.24 11.97
CA ARG A 53 -4.13 11.38 13.16
C ARG A 53 -2.89 11.69 14.00
N HIS A 54 -1.83 12.20 13.38
CA HIS A 54 -0.56 12.41 14.06
C HIS A 54 -0.28 13.87 14.38
N TYR A 55 -0.98 14.81 13.76
CA TYR A 55 -0.69 16.24 13.86
C TYR A 55 -1.96 17.07 14.07
N ASP A 56 -2.76 17.30 13.02
CA ASP A 56 -3.84 18.32 13.02
C ASP A 56 -4.88 18.11 14.11
N GLN A 57 -5.24 16.86 14.42
CA GLN A 57 -6.21 16.60 15.48
C GLN A 57 -5.72 17.09 16.86
N PHE A 58 -4.41 17.15 17.09
CA PHE A 58 -3.84 17.63 18.34
C PHE A 58 -3.71 19.16 18.35
N ILE A 59 -3.38 19.76 17.20
CA ILE A 59 -3.39 21.22 17.04
C ILE A 59 -4.81 21.74 17.29
N LEU A 60 -5.83 21.13 16.67
CA LEU A 60 -7.24 21.44 16.92
C LEU A 60 -7.56 21.40 18.41
N ARG A 61 -7.26 20.29 19.09
CA ARG A 61 -7.54 20.13 20.53
C ARG A 61 -6.79 21.16 21.37
N ALA A 62 -5.57 21.52 20.98
CA ALA A 62 -4.80 22.54 21.67
C ALA A 62 -5.43 23.93 21.55
N VAL A 63 -6.00 24.29 20.38
CA VAL A 63 -6.77 25.53 20.24
C VAL A 63 -8.01 25.52 21.14
N ILE A 64 -8.75 24.41 21.17
CA ILE A 64 -9.95 24.30 22.03
C ILE A 64 -9.61 24.43 23.52
N LEU A 65 -8.42 23.99 23.93
CA LEU A 65 -7.96 23.98 25.32
C LEU A 65 -7.07 25.18 25.68
N ASP A 66 -6.89 26.15 24.76
CA ASP A 66 -5.98 27.30 24.92
C ASP A 66 -4.54 26.91 25.33
N LEU A 67 -4.02 25.84 24.72
CA LEU A 67 -2.63 25.41 24.91
C LEU A 67 -1.68 26.08 23.91
N ASP A 68 -0.38 26.10 24.22
CA ASP A 68 0.65 26.64 23.33
C ASP A 68 0.83 25.77 22.08
N LEU A 69 0.39 26.30 20.93
CA LEU A 69 0.45 25.59 19.64
C LEU A 69 1.89 25.43 19.13
N LYS A 70 2.76 26.41 19.40
CA LYS A 70 4.14 26.35 18.91
C LYS A 70 4.95 25.33 19.70
N GLU A 71 4.73 25.25 21.00
CA GLU A 71 5.33 24.23 21.84
C GLU A 71 4.89 22.83 21.39
N LEU A 72 3.58 22.63 21.15
CA LEU A 72 3.05 21.37 20.64
C LEU A 72 3.61 21.03 19.25
N ASN A 73 3.67 21.99 18.34
CA ASN A 73 4.26 21.81 17.02
C ASN A 73 5.72 21.34 17.12
N ASP A 74 6.54 22.02 17.94
CA ASP A 74 7.95 21.63 18.13
C ASP A 74 8.07 20.27 18.83
N TYR A 75 7.15 19.93 19.73
CA TYR A 75 7.07 18.62 20.37
C TYR A 75 6.83 17.50 19.36
N ILE A 76 5.93 17.70 18.38
CA ILE A 76 5.63 16.70 17.35
C ILE A 76 6.71 16.69 16.25
N ILE A 77 7.06 17.85 15.70
CA ILE A 77 7.90 17.95 14.49
C ILE A 77 9.39 17.89 14.81
N LYS A 78 9.87 18.65 15.80
CA LYS A 78 11.30 18.70 16.15
C LYS A 78 11.70 17.56 17.09
N LYS A 79 10.94 17.34 18.16
CA LYS A 79 11.24 16.27 19.14
C LYS A 79 10.79 14.89 18.67
N ARG A 80 9.97 14.80 17.61
CA ARG A 80 9.44 13.54 17.04
C ARG A 80 8.66 12.70 18.06
N ILE A 81 7.95 13.36 18.97
CA ILE A 81 7.13 12.68 19.98
C ILE A 81 5.66 12.73 19.54
N SER A 82 4.94 11.64 19.76
CA SER A 82 3.52 11.54 19.40
C SER A 82 2.69 12.59 20.14
N GLY A 83 1.83 13.32 19.41
CA GLY A 83 1.05 14.45 19.95
C GLY A 83 0.19 14.10 21.16
N TRP A 84 -0.40 12.90 21.22
CA TRP A 84 -1.20 12.46 22.37
C TRP A 84 -0.46 12.45 23.71
N LYS A 85 0.88 12.39 23.71
CA LYS A 85 1.71 12.42 24.92
C LYS A 85 1.91 13.82 25.49
N PHE A 86 1.60 14.86 24.72
CA PHE A 86 1.80 16.25 25.13
C PHE A 86 0.90 16.64 26.29
N SER A 87 -0.39 16.26 26.24
CA SER A 87 -1.35 16.60 27.30
C SER A 87 -2.46 15.55 27.45
N GLN A 88 -2.74 15.14 28.69
CA GLN A 88 -3.88 14.29 29.03
C GLN A 88 -5.22 15.03 28.87
N LEU A 89 -5.22 16.37 28.80
CA LEU A 89 -6.44 17.14 28.59
C LEU A 89 -7.06 16.89 27.22
N PHE A 90 -6.27 16.43 26.25
CA PHE A 90 -6.78 16.08 24.92
C PHE A 90 -7.92 15.08 24.97
N TYR A 91 -7.96 14.15 25.93
CA TYR A 91 -9.05 13.19 26.09
C TYR A 91 -10.41 13.81 26.45
N LYS A 92 -10.43 15.06 26.91
CA LYS A 92 -11.67 15.78 27.25
C LYS A 92 -12.35 16.41 26.02
N VAL A 93 -11.62 16.55 24.92
CA VAL A 93 -12.13 17.14 23.67
C VAL A 93 -12.65 16.01 22.79
N GLN A 94 -13.90 16.11 22.35
CA GLN A 94 -14.50 15.08 21.49
C GLN A 94 -14.20 15.39 20.02
N LEU A 95 -13.73 14.41 19.25
CA LEU A 95 -13.49 14.59 17.82
C LEU A 95 -13.63 13.26 17.06
N PHE A 96 -14.57 13.23 16.11
CA PHE A 96 -14.70 12.14 15.14
C PHE A 96 -13.74 12.38 13.95
N ASN A 97 -12.45 12.20 14.19
CA ASN A 97 -11.39 12.43 13.21
C ASN A 97 -11.18 11.21 12.30
N TYR A 98 -11.55 11.31 11.04
CA TYR A 98 -11.11 10.39 9.99
C TYR A 98 -9.87 10.95 9.29
N ASP A 99 -8.86 10.11 9.06
CA ASP A 99 -7.65 10.53 8.35
C ASP A 99 -7.65 9.89 6.96
N ALA A 100 -7.71 10.75 5.95
CA ALA A 100 -7.79 10.41 4.54
C ALA A 100 -6.48 9.82 4.00
N LYS A 101 -5.38 9.85 4.77
CA LYS A 101 -4.12 9.25 4.39
C LYS A 101 -4.15 7.73 4.60
N LEU A 102 -4.40 7.00 3.51
CA LEU A 102 -4.42 5.53 3.52
C LEU A 102 -3.02 4.91 3.52
N SER A 103 -2.10 5.44 2.71
CA SER A 103 -0.74 4.92 2.60
C SER A 103 0.24 5.75 3.44
N ARG A 104 0.96 5.10 4.36
CA ARG A 104 1.92 5.80 5.25
C ARG A 104 3.06 6.48 4.48
N ASP A 105 3.40 5.92 3.33
CA ASP A 105 4.52 6.28 2.47
C ASP A 105 4.18 7.32 1.40
N LYS A 106 2.91 7.71 1.21
CA LYS A 106 2.49 8.77 0.27
C LYS A 106 2.18 10.07 1.01
N SER A 107 2.59 11.22 0.45
CA SER A 107 2.24 12.56 0.97
C SER A 107 1.17 13.19 0.08
N LEU A 108 0.44 14.20 0.58
CA LEU A 108 -0.61 14.88 -0.19
C LEU A 108 -0.05 15.42 -1.51
N LYS A 109 1.03 16.20 -1.45
CA LYS A 109 1.77 16.68 -2.63
C LYS A 109 2.19 15.60 -3.62
N GLN A 110 2.42 14.37 -3.17
CA GLN A 110 2.74 13.27 -4.08
C GLN A 110 1.48 12.76 -4.80
N LEU A 111 0.35 12.72 -4.10
CA LEU A 111 -0.95 12.37 -4.68
C LEU A 111 -1.42 13.44 -5.65
N GLU A 112 -1.30 14.72 -5.27
CA GLU A 112 -1.53 15.89 -6.15
C GLU A 112 -0.71 15.77 -7.45
N ALA A 113 0.58 15.44 -7.32
CA ALA A 113 1.45 15.23 -8.48
C ALA A 113 0.95 14.10 -9.39
N PHE A 114 0.47 12.99 -8.82
CA PHE A 114 -0.11 11.89 -9.60
C PHE A 114 -1.37 12.34 -10.36
N MET A 115 -2.23 13.15 -9.74
CA MET A 115 -3.45 13.66 -10.36
C MET A 115 -3.20 14.75 -11.42
N GLY A 116 -2.00 15.33 -11.45
CA GLY A 116 -1.67 16.40 -12.38
C GLY A 116 -1.84 17.80 -11.79
N HIS A 117 -2.27 17.93 -10.54
CA HIS A 117 -2.56 19.21 -9.89
C HIS A 117 -1.28 19.99 -9.55
N ASP A 118 -1.43 21.25 -9.11
CA ASP A 118 -0.31 22.10 -8.69
C ASP A 118 0.32 21.57 -7.39
N ILE A 119 1.64 21.44 -7.38
CA ILE A 119 2.42 20.96 -6.22
C ILE A 119 3.47 21.97 -5.75
N GLN A 120 3.34 23.23 -6.19
CA GLN A 120 4.17 24.32 -5.69
C GLN A 120 3.92 24.54 -4.19
N GLU A 121 5.01 24.64 -3.41
CA GLU A 121 4.94 24.89 -1.97
C GLU A 121 4.82 26.40 -1.69
N THR A 122 4.35 26.76 -0.48
CA THR A 122 4.33 28.17 -0.04
C THR A 122 5.73 28.78 -0.02
N SER A 123 5.82 30.07 -0.38
CA SER A 123 7.07 30.83 -0.32
C SER A 123 7.45 31.25 1.11
N VAL A 124 6.52 31.11 2.07
CA VAL A 124 6.69 31.54 3.45
C VAL A 124 7.37 30.44 4.28
N PRO A 125 8.57 30.66 4.84
CA PRO A 125 9.26 29.66 5.64
C PRO A 125 8.55 29.38 6.98
N PHE A 126 8.34 28.10 7.31
CA PHE A 126 7.73 27.68 8.58
C PHE A 126 8.57 28.00 9.83
N ASP A 127 9.87 28.20 9.67
CA ASP A 127 10.80 28.55 10.77
C ASP A 127 10.97 30.06 10.96
N ILE A 128 10.15 30.87 10.28
CA ILE A 128 10.20 32.32 10.38
C ILE A 128 10.03 32.80 11.83
N ASP A 129 10.98 33.61 12.28
CA ASP A 129 11.04 34.14 13.65
C ASP A 129 10.47 35.56 13.74
N ARG A 130 9.25 35.74 13.23
CA ARG A 130 8.44 36.96 13.38
C ARG A 130 6.99 36.67 13.04
N LYS A 131 6.10 37.62 13.34
CA LYS A 131 4.72 37.58 12.84
C LYS A 131 4.70 37.63 11.31
N LEU A 132 3.73 36.94 10.73
CA LEU A 132 3.45 36.99 9.31
C LEU A 132 2.84 38.36 8.94
N THR A 133 3.23 38.87 7.78
CA THR A 133 2.62 40.04 7.18
C THR A 133 1.23 39.69 6.64
N THR A 134 0.39 40.70 6.39
CA THR A 134 -0.94 40.48 5.81
C THR A 134 -0.90 39.77 4.46
N GLN A 135 0.15 39.99 3.65
CA GLN A 135 0.31 39.28 2.37
C GLN A 135 0.71 37.82 2.59
N GLU A 136 1.68 37.56 3.47
CA GLU A 136 2.09 36.19 3.81
C GLU A 136 0.94 35.38 4.41
N LEU A 137 0.08 35.99 5.24
CA LEU A 137 -1.12 35.34 5.76
C LEU A 137 -2.09 34.93 4.64
N LYS A 138 -2.28 35.77 3.61
CA LYS A 138 -3.13 35.43 2.46
C LYS A 138 -2.50 34.33 1.59
N ASP A 139 -1.18 34.36 1.41
CA ASP A 139 -0.47 33.37 0.62
C ASP A 139 -0.52 32.00 1.30
N VAL A 140 -0.34 31.95 2.62
CA VAL A 140 -0.48 30.74 3.43
C VAL A 140 -1.95 30.27 3.48
N GLU A 141 -2.92 31.17 3.63
CA GLU A 141 -4.35 30.80 3.59
C GLU A 141 -4.71 30.15 2.26
N LYS A 142 -4.24 30.70 1.14
CA LYS A 142 -4.43 30.10 -0.19
C LYS A 142 -3.81 28.71 -0.27
N TYR A 143 -2.60 28.55 0.25
CA TYR A 143 -1.89 27.26 0.28
C TYR A 143 -2.64 26.22 1.14
N CYS A 144 -3.02 26.58 2.36
CA CYS A 144 -3.73 25.69 3.28
C CYS A 144 -5.12 25.32 2.73
N LEU A 145 -5.85 26.27 2.15
CA LEU A 145 -7.15 25.99 1.53
C LEU A 145 -7.00 25.07 0.30
N HIS A 146 -5.92 25.21 -0.48
CA HIS A 146 -5.59 24.27 -1.55
C HIS A 146 -5.39 22.85 -0.98
N ASP A 147 -4.63 22.68 0.09
CA ASP A 147 -4.42 21.37 0.74
C ASP A 147 -5.74 20.76 1.27
N VAL A 148 -6.69 21.58 1.73
CA VAL A 148 -8.05 21.09 2.07
C VAL A 148 -8.81 20.59 0.85
N TYR A 149 -8.78 21.30 -0.27
CA TYR A 149 -9.43 20.85 -1.51
C TYR A 149 -8.78 19.59 -2.08
N GLU A 150 -7.46 19.50 -2.07
CA GLU A 150 -6.74 18.29 -2.48
C GLU A 150 -7.05 17.10 -1.57
N THR A 151 -7.21 17.35 -0.26
CA THR A 151 -7.67 16.32 0.67
C THR A 151 -9.08 15.81 0.31
N ILE A 152 -9.99 16.69 -0.14
CA ILE A 152 -11.32 16.30 -0.63
C ILE A 152 -11.18 15.46 -1.90
N GLU A 153 -10.38 15.88 -2.88
CA GLU A 153 -10.18 15.13 -4.13
C GLU A 153 -9.64 13.72 -3.87
N VAL A 154 -8.59 13.61 -3.05
CA VAL A 154 -8.04 12.32 -2.62
C VAL A 154 -9.09 11.46 -1.90
N PHE A 155 -9.85 12.07 -0.97
CA PHE A 155 -10.91 11.37 -0.25
C PHE A 155 -12.00 10.84 -1.19
N MET A 156 -12.40 11.62 -2.20
CA MET A 156 -13.43 11.22 -3.16
C MET A 156 -12.97 10.03 -4.01
N LYS A 157 -11.72 10.04 -4.46
CA LYS A 157 -11.12 8.94 -5.23
C LYS A 157 -10.94 7.67 -4.41
N GLU A 158 -10.78 7.79 -3.09
CA GLU A 158 -10.64 6.67 -2.15
C GLU A 158 -11.90 6.45 -1.30
N SER A 159 -13.05 7.00 -1.70
CA SER A 159 -14.29 6.95 -0.91
C SER A 159 -14.76 5.53 -0.60
N THR A 160 -14.37 4.55 -1.42
CA THR A 160 -14.57 3.12 -1.14
C THR A 160 -13.98 2.71 0.21
N GLU A 161 -12.78 3.19 0.57
CA GLU A 161 -12.13 2.82 1.84
C GLU A 161 -12.83 3.45 3.05
N PHE A 162 -13.30 4.69 2.93
CA PHE A 162 -14.14 5.32 3.94
C PHE A 162 -15.47 4.57 4.12
N ASN A 163 -16.13 4.23 3.01
CA ASN A 163 -17.39 3.49 3.03
C ASN A 163 -17.20 2.09 3.61
N SER A 164 -16.12 1.38 3.29
CA SER A 164 -15.77 0.09 3.90
C SER A 164 -15.54 0.24 5.40
N HIS A 165 -14.83 1.29 5.83
CA HIS A 165 -14.63 1.55 7.25
C HIS A 165 -15.96 1.83 7.99
N LEU A 166 -16.85 2.60 7.37
CA LEU A 166 -18.19 2.87 7.92
C LEU A 166 -19.06 1.62 7.94
N ALA A 167 -18.99 0.78 6.90
CA ALA A 167 -19.69 -0.49 6.82
C ALA A 167 -19.27 -1.43 7.95
N LEU A 168 -17.98 -1.48 8.31
CA LEU A 168 -17.52 -2.23 9.50
C LEU A 168 -18.16 -1.71 10.79
N ILE A 169 -18.25 -0.39 10.96
CA ILE A 169 -18.88 0.20 12.15
C ILE A 169 -20.36 -0.17 12.21
N GLN A 170 -21.06 -0.12 11.08
CA GLN A 170 -22.49 -0.42 11.00
C GLN A 170 -22.78 -1.91 11.19
N GLU A 171 -22.10 -2.78 10.43
CA GLU A 171 -22.34 -4.23 10.43
C GLU A 171 -22.12 -4.85 11.80
N PHE A 172 -21.08 -4.40 12.51
CA PHE A 172 -20.75 -4.88 13.85
C PHE A 172 -21.35 -4.03 14.97
N ASN A 173 -22.32 -3.15 14.65
CA ASN A 173 -23.07 -2.32 15.61
C ASN A 173 -22.16 -1.51 16.57
N LEU A 174 -21.07 -0.97 16.05
CA LEU A 174 -20.11 -0.17 16.82
C LEU A 174 -20.57 1.30 16.92
N PRO A 175 -20.25 2.01 18.01
CA PRO A 175 -20.52 3.44 18.09
C PRO A 175 -19.76 4.25 17.04
N ILE A 176 -20.41 5.25 16.43
CA ILE A 176 -19.82 6.09 15.36
C ILE A 176 -18.48 6.74 15.73
N ARG A 177 -18.23 6.98 17.03
CA ARG A 177 -16.94 7.48 17.53
C ARG A 177 -15.73 6.63 17.13
N HIS A 178 -15.96 5.37 16.75
CA HIS A 178 -14.93 4.47 16.27
C HIS A 178 -14.43 4.80 14.87
N ILE A 179 -15.03 5.76 14.15
CA ILE A 179 -14.48 6.32 12.91
C ILE A 179 -13.06 6.87 13.08
N SER A 180 -12.72 7.30 14.31
CA SER A 180 -11.37 7.75 14.67
C SER A 180 -10.36 6.63 14.89
N LYS A 181 -10.80 5.37 14.91
CA LYS A 181 -9.95 4.20 15.10
C LYS A 181 -9.36 3.74 13.77
N THR A 182 -8.24 3.02 13.83
CA THR A 182 -7.76 2.29 12.66
C THR A 182 -8.58 1.01 12.48
N GLN A 183 -8.59 0.45 11.28
CA GLN A 183 -9.23 -0.84 11.04
C GLN A 183 -8.66 -1.96 11.93
N ALA A 184 -7.35 -1.97 12.18
CA ALA A 184 -6.73 -2.93 13.11
C ALA A 184 -7.24 -2.77 14.55
N GLN A 185 -7.54 -1.54 14.99
CA GLN A 185 -8.18 -1.31 16.29
C GLN A 185 -9.65 -1.74 16.29
N LEU A 186 -10.37 -1.58 15.18
CA LEU A 186 -11.73 -2.09 15.04
C LEU A 186 -11.77 -3.61 15.16
N ALA A 187 -10.86 -4.32 14.48
CA ALA A 187 -10.77 -5.78 14.58
C ALA A 187 -10.60 -6.25 16.03
N ALA A 188 -9.70 -5.61 16.79
CA ALA A 188 -9.52 -5.90 18.21
C ALA A 188 -10.79 -5.63 19.04
N ILE A 189 -11.55 -4.57 18.73
CA ILE A 189 -12.81 -4.27 19.42
C ILE A 189 -13.89 -5.30 19.08
N ILE A 190 -14.04 -5.65 17.80
CA ILE A 190 -15.06 -6.60 17.31
C ILE A 190 -14.86 -7.98 17.94
N LEU A 191 -13.60 -8.41 18.03
CA LEU A 191 -13.19 -9.71 18.57
C LEU A 191 -13.00 -9.73 20.10
N ASP A 192 -13.37 -8.65 20.81
CA ASP A 192 -13.20 -8.52 22.27
C ASP A 192 -11.78 -8.86 22.74
N ALA A 193 -10.78 -8.38 21.99
CA ALA A 193 -9.39 -8.70 22.23
C ALA A 193 -8.81 -7.94 23.43
N LYS A 194 -7.95 -8.61 24.19
CA LYS A 194 -7.23 -8.06 25.32
C LYS A 194 -5.74 -8.28 25.14
N LYS A 195 -4.98 -7.22 25.38
CA LYS A 195 -3.53 -7.26 25.31
C LYS A 195 -3.00 -8.30 26.30
N GLN A 196 -2.24 -9.26 25.77
CA GLN A 196 -1.55 -10.26 26.56
C GLN A 196 -0.25 -9.67 27.16
N PRO A 197 0.25 -10.22 28.28
CA PRO A 197 1.62 -9.95 28.71
C PRO A 197 2.61 -10.38 27.63
N ASP A 198 3.85 -9.91 27.73
CA ASP A 198 4.93 -10.46 26.92
C ASP A 198 5.15 -11.92 27.35
N LEU A 199 5.03 -12.86 26.40
CA LEU A 199 5.11 -14.30 26.64
C LEU A 199 6.51 -14.84 26.31
N GLU A 200 7.39 -14.01 25.74
CA GLU A 200 8.77 -14.37 25.34
C GLU A 200 8.86 -15.63 24.45
N ASP A 201 7.80 -15.97 23.73
CA ASP A 201 7.65 -17.19 22.94
C ASP A 201 7.53 -16.93 21.43
N ASP A 202 7.93 -15.73 20.98
CA ASP A 202 7.84 -15.25 19.60
C ASP A 202 8.32 -16.26 18.52
N TYR A 203 9.26 -17.14 18.88
CA TYR A 203 9.92 -18.12 17.98
C TYR A 203 9.67 -19.59 18.38
N ASP A 204 8.67 -19.86 19.22
CA ASP A 204 8.25 -21.22 19.55
C ASP A 204 7.50 -21.84 18.36
N ILE A 205 8.26 -22.45 17.44
CA ILE A 205 7.75 -23.06 16.21
C ILE A 205 7.17 -24.43 16.49
N ILE A 206 5.86 -24.56 16.28
CA ILE A 206 5.10 -25.81 16.29
C ILE A 206 4.76 -26.12 14.84
N LEU A 207 4.77 -27.39 14.43
CA LEU A 207 4.41 -27.79 13.06
C LEU A 207 2.97 -28.31 13.00
N PRO A 208 2.28 -28.13 11.86
CA PRO A 208 0.94 -28.68 11.70
C PRO A 208 0.98 -30.20 11.81
N SER A 209 0.05 -30.78 12.57
CA SER A 209 -0.06 -32.24 12.74
C SER A 209 -0.41 -32.97 11.43
N THR A 210 -1.00 -32.24 10.48
CA THR A 210 -1.45 -32.76 9.18
C THR A 210 -0.39 -32.58 8.09
N LEU A 211 0.78 -32.01 8.40
CA LEU A 211 1.84 -31.77 7.42
C LEU A 211 2.45 -33.07 6.91
N ASP A 212 2.65 -33.17 5.60
CA ASP A 212 3.22 -34.37 4.97
C ASP A 212 4.25 -34.01 3.88
N ILE A 213 5.51 -33.78 4.28
CA ILE A 213 6.63 -33.46 3.38
C ILE A 213 7.75 -34.47 3.59
N GLU A 214 8.15 -35.16 2.54
CA GLU A 214 9.25 -36.12 2.55
C GLU A 214 10.46 -35.58 1.80
N LYS A 215 10.28 -35.20 0.52
CA LYS A 215 11.35 -34.81 -0.40
C LYS A 215 12.05 -33.53 0.04
N TYR A 216 11.30 -32.56 0.54
CA TYR A 216 11.82 -31.26 0.96
C TYR A 216 11.92 -31.08 2.48
N SER A 217 12.09 -32.18 3.22
CA SER A 217 12.18 -32.21 4.69
C SER A 217 13.21 -31.25 5.30
N TYR A 218 14.29 -30.92 4.59
CA TYR A 218 15.27 -29.93 5.05
C TYR A 218 14.68 -28.50 5.23
N VAL A 219 13.58 -28.17 4.55
CA VAL A 219 12.85 -26.90 4.75
C VAL A 219 12.14 -26.90 6.10
N ILE A 220 11.62 -28.06 6.52
CA ILE A 220 11.06 -28.23 7.86
C ILE A 220 12.16 -28.03 8.91
N ASP A 221 13.32 -28.64 8.72
CA ASP A 221 14.45 -28.50 9.64
C ASP A 221 14.92 -27.05 9.75
N TYR A 222 14.90 -26.31 8.63
CA TYR A 222 15.15 -24.88 8.63
C TYR A 222 14.17 -24.11 9.55
N PHE A 223 12.86 -24.33 9.44
CA PHE A 223 11.88 -23.66 10.30
C PHE A 223 11.99 -24.10 11.77
N LYS A 224 12.29 -25.37 12.05
CA LYS A 224 12.57 -25.84 13.43
C LYS A 224 13.78 -25.15 14.05
N SER A 225 14.77 -24.78 13.24
CA SER A 225 15.96 -24.04 13.69
C SER A 225 15.77 -22.52 13.76
N TYR A 226 14.60 -22.02 13.34
CA TYR A 226 14.32 -20.60 13.19
C TYR A 226 14.23 -19.92 14.55
N THR A 227 15.08 -18.93 14.77
CA THR A 227 15.13 -18.17 16.03
C THR A 227 15.36 -16.69 15.74
N LYS A 228 15.30 -15.86 16.77
CA LYS A 228 15.63 -14.44 16.68
C LYS A 228 17.01 -14.18 16.05
N ASP A 229 17.99 -15.02 16.37
CA ASP A 229 19.37 -14.90 15.88
C ASP A 229 19.60 -15.62 14.53
N ILE A 230 18.74 -16.60 14.21
CA ILE A 230 18.80 -17.43 12.99
C ILE A 230 17.54 -17.19 12.16
N CYS A 231 17.28 -15.92 11.82
CA CYS A 231 16.10 -15.49 11.04
C CYS A 231 16.45 -15.18 9.56
N LYS A 232 17.44 -15.85 8.99
CA LYS A 232 17.90 -15.60 7.61
C LYS A 232 17.01 -16.31 6.61
N GLU A 233 16.86 -15.75 5.41
CA GLU A 233 16.17 -16.41 4.30
C GLU A 233 16.85 -17.74 3.89
N LEU A 234 16.05 -18.77 3.62
CA LEU A 234 16.50 -20.01 2.98
C LEU A 234 16.28 -19.90 1.48
N LYS A 235 17.37 -20.04 0.70
CA LYS A 235 17.32 -20.12 -0.76
C LYS A 235 17.55 -21.54 -1.21
N THR A 236 16.62 -22.10 -1.95
CA THR A 236 16.67 -23.49 -2.42
C THR A 236 15.91 -23.66 -3.73
N ASP A 237 16.00 -24.83 -4.35
CA ASP A 237 15.22 -25.19 -5.54
C ASP A 237 14.10 -26.17 -5.14
N ILE A 238 12.86 -25.84 -5.48
CA ILE A 238 11.65 -26.68 -5.32
C ILE A 238 11.01 -26.80 -6.70
N ALA A 239 10.76 -28.02 -7.17
CA ALA A 239 10.25 -28.31 -8.51
C ALA A 239 10.93 -27.48 -9.63
N ASP A 240 12.27 -27.50 -9.67
CA ASP A 240 13.12 -26.75 -10.63
C ASP A 240 12.97 -25.22 -10.63
N VAL A 241 12.35 -24.67 -9.58
CA VAL A 241 12.18 -23.23 -9.40
C VAL A 241 12.95 -22.76 -8.17
N LYS A 242 13.69 -21.66 -8.32
CA LYS A 242 14.38 -21.01 -7.20
C LYS A 242 13.36 -20.41 -6.25
N HIS A 243 13.36 -20.89 -5.02
CA HIS A 243 12.51 -20.46 -3.92
C HIS A 243 13.30 -19.71 -2.86
N VAL A 244 12.62 -18.76 -2.22
CA VAL A 244 13.06 -18.07 -1.02
C VAL A 244 12.01 -18.27 0.07
N PHE A 245 12.38 -18.94 1.16
CA PHE A 245 11.57 -19.06 2.37
C PHE A 245 12.09 -18.07 3.42
N ALA A 246 11.19 -17.37 4.10
CA ALA A 246 11.52 -16.40 5.15
C ALA A 246 10.33 -16.20 6.11
N ALA A 247 10.51 -15.46 7.21
CA ALA A 247 9.40 -15.15 8.13
C ALA A 247 8.18 -14.49 7.46
N GLY A 248 8.38 -13.77 6.36
CA GLY A 248 7.32 -13.04 5.67
C GLY A 248 6.49 -13.87 4.68
N GLY A 249 6.91 -15.10 4.37
CA GLY A 249 6.29 -15.93 3.33
C GLY A 249 7.30 -16.60 2.40
N VAL A 250 6.76 -17.37 1.45
CA VAL A 250 7.53 -18.07 0.40
C VAL A 250 7.33 -17.37 -0.93
N HIS A 251 8.40 -17.32 -1.73
CA HIS A 251 8.34 -16.86 -3.11
C HIS A 251 9.19 -17.75 -3.99
N GLY A 252 8.57 -18.36 -5.01
CA GLY A 252 9.25 -19.07 -6.09
C GLY A 252 8.76 -18.56 -7.44
N ALA A 253 9.67 -18.32 -8.39
CA ALA A 253 9.26 -17.93 -9.74
C ALA A 253 10.33 -18.25 -10.78
N LYS A 254 9.91 -18.82 -11.92
CA LYS A 254 10.76 -18.87 -13.12
C LYS A 254 11.01 -17.46 -13.62
N LYS A 255 12.28 -17.07 -13.69
CA LYS A 255 12.66 -15.76 -14.23
C LYS A 255 12.55 -15.80 -15.75
N ASN A 256 12.14 -14.68 -16.34
CA ASN A 256 12.12 -14.50 -17.79
C ASN A 256 11.35 -15.60 -18.53
N TYR A 257 10.16 -15.91 -18.03
CA TYR A 257 9.32 -16.99 -18.53
C TYR A 257 8.15 -16.42 -19.34
N ILE A 258 8.07 -16.79 -20.61
CA ILE A 258 6.94 -16.44 -21.49
C ILE A 258 6.43 -17.73 -22.10
N HIS A 259 5.17 -18.07 -21.84
CA HIS A 259 4.54 -19.26 -22.38
C HIS A 259 3.11 -18.96 -22.82
N THR A 260 2.71 -19.53 -23.96
CA THR A 260 1.32 -19.53 -24.46
C THR A 260 0.93 -20.97 -24.64
N CYS A 261 -0.18 -21.40 -24.02
CA CYS A 261 -0.63 -22.78 -24.03
C CYS A 261 -0.82 -23.30 -25.45
N GLN A 262 -0.37 -24.53 -25.68
CA GLN A 262 -0.80 -25.35 -26.82
C GLN A 262 -2.22 -25.89 -26.58
N SER A 263 -2.79 -26.55 -27.58
CA SER A 263 -4.16 -27.08 -27.49
C SER A 263 -4.36 -28.18 -26.44
N ASP A 264 -3.29 -28.82 -25.94
CA ASP A 264 -3.33 -29.84 -24.89
C ASP A 264 -2.73 -29.39 -23.55
N GLU A 265 -2.50 -28.08 -23.36
CA GLU A 265 -1.87 -27.51 -22.16
C GLU A 265 -2.84 -26.60 -21.39
N LEU A 266 -2.75 -26.62 -20.07
CA LEU A 266 -3.45 -25.71 -19.17
C LEU A 266 -2.45 -24.94 -18.31
N ILE A 267 -2.63 -23.63 -18.16
CA ILE A 267 -2.02 -22.84 -17.08
C ILE A 267 -3.10 -22.63 -16.01
N ILE A 268 -2.80 -23.02 -14.78
CA ILE A 268 -3.75 -22.97 -13.66
C ILE A 268 -3.12 -22.17 -12.53
N MET A 269 -3.84 -21.17 -12.03
CA MET A 269 -3.57 -20.57 -10.73
C MET A 269 -4.44 -21.28 -9.70
N ALA A 270 -3.82 -21.97 -8.75
CA ALA A 270 -4.48 -22.60 -7.62
C ALA A 270 -4.20 -21.78 -6.36
N ASP A 271 -5.22 -21.09 -5.84
CA ASP A 271 -5.13 -20.21 -4.67
C ASP A 271 -5.99 -20.74 -3.52
N VAL A 272 -5.48 -20.67 -2.30
CA VAL A 272 -6.20 -21.04 -1.08
C VAL A 272 -7.18 -19.95 -0.67
N ASP A 273 -8.41 -20.36 -0.38
CA ASP A 273 -9.47 -19.47 0.06
C ASP A 273 -9.26 -18.91 1.46
N GLN A 274 -8.98 -17.60 1.52
CA GLN A 274 -8.75 -16.89 2.77
C GLN A 274 -7.74 -17.64 3.68
N LEU A 275 -6.60 -18.07 3.11
CA LEU A 275 -5.60 -18.91 3.75
C LEU A 275 -5.37 -18.62 5.23
N TYR A 276 -4.95 -17.39 5.57
CA TYR A 276 -4.61 -17.03 6.95
C TYR A 276 -5.82 -17.13 7.89
N PRO A 277 -6.98 -16.51 7.61
CA PRO A 277 -8.19 -16.73 8.39
C PRO A 277 -8.58 -18.19 8.62
N THR A 278 -8.50 -19.03 7.59
CA THR A 278 -8.84 -20.46 7.71
C THR A 278 -7.85 -21.17 8.64
N MET A 279 -6.54 -20.97 8.46
CA MET A 279 -5.53 -21.56 9.35
C MET A 279 -5.63 -21.09 10.81
N MET A 280 -6.05 -19.85 11.04
CA MET A 280 -6.27 -19.33 12.39
C MET A 280 -7.33 -20.11 13.16
N ILE A 281 -8.31 -20.69 12.46
CA ILE A 281 -9.36 -21.52 13.04
C ILE A 281 -8.92 -22.99 13.08
N GLU A 282 -8.58 -23.57 11.92
CA GLU A 282 -8.28 -25.01 11.80
C GLU A 282 -7.12 -25.47 12.69
N TYR A 283 -6.15 -24.59 12.94
CA TYR A 283 -4.95 -24.90 13.71
C TYR A 283 -4.83 -24.13 15.02
N ASP A 284 -5.91 -23.48 15.50
CA ASP A 284 -5.92 -22.68 16.75
C ASP A 284 -4.80 -21.60 16.79
N LEU A 285 -4.60 -20.94 15.65
CA LEU A 285 -3.55 -19.93 15.46
C LEU A 285 -4.08 -18.49 15.50
N LEU A 286 -5.34 -18.27 15.86
CA LEU A 286 -5.83 -16.92 16.18
C LEU A 286 -5.08 -16.36 17.40
N SER A 287 -4.88 -15.05 17.47
CA SER A 287 -4.29 -14.39 18.64
C SER A 287 -4.87 -14.87 19.95
N ARG A 288 -3.99 -15.24 20.88
CA ARG A 288 -4.34 -15.59 22.28
C ARG A 288 -4.95 -14.42 23.05
N GLY A 289 -4.88 -13.21 22.49
CA GLY A 289 -5.58 -12.03 22.99
C GLY A 289 -7.08 -12.04 22.75
N VAL A 290 -7.59 -12.83 21.80
CA VAL A 290 -9.02 -12.91 21.49
C VAL A 290 -9.75 -13.69 22.58
N SER A 291 -10.66 -13.01 23.29
CA SER A 291 -11.41 -13.65 24.38
C SER A 291 -12.50 -14.61 23.88
N ARG A 292 -12.88 -14.51 22.59
CA ARG A 292 -14.06 -15.13 22.00
C ARG A 292 -13.78 -15.62 20.56
N PRO A 293 -12.97 -16.68 20.39
CA PRO A 293 -12.58 -17.18 19.06
C PRO A 293 -13.79 -17.59 18.21
N GLU A 294 -14.90 -18.02 18.83
CA GLU A 294 -16.13 -18.41 18.15
C GLU A 294 -16.78 -17.24 17.37
N LYS A 295 -16.45 -15.99 17.71
CA LYS A 295 -16.87 -14.83 16.91
C LYS A 295 -16.12 -14.77 15.59
N PHE A 296 -14.82 -15.05 15.60
CA PHE A 296 -14.00 -15.01 14.39
C PHE A 296 -14.40 -16.13 13.42
N GLU A 297 -14.65 -17.33 13.95
CA GLU A 297 -15.19 -18.47 13.21
C GLU A 297 -16.48 -18.10 12.46
N LYS A 298 -17.48 -17.56 13.15
CA LYS A 298 -18.74 -17.11 12.52
C LYS A 298 -18.55 -16.04 11.45
N ILE A 299 -17.59 -15.13 11.64
CA ILE A 299 -17.27 -14.09 10.65
C ILE A 299 -16.69 -14.73 9.40
N LEU A 300 -15.77 -15.69 9.56
CA LEU A 300 -15.18 -16.44 8.45
C LEU A 300 -16.22 -17.28 7.72
N GLU A 301 -17.02 -18.08 8.44
CA GLU A 301 -18.11 -18.87 7.87
C GLU A 301 -19.07 -18.00 7.06
N THR A 302 -19.46 -16.85 7.61
CA THR A 302 -20.33 -15.89 6.90
C THR A 302 -19.67 -15.35 5.64
N SER A 303 -18.37 -15.02 5.69
CA SER A 303 -17.62 -14.57 4.52
C SER A 303 -17.58 -15.65 3.42
N LEU A 304 -17.31 -16.90 3.78
CA LEU A 304 -17.23 -18.03 2.85
C LEU A 304 -18.61 -18.37 2.27
N LYS A 305 -19.66 -18.38 3.09
CA LYS A 305 -21.04 -18.55 2.63
C LYS A 305 -21.45 -17.48 1.62
N LEU A 306 -21.18 -16.21 1.91
CA LEU A 306 -21.48 -15.11 0.98
C LEU A 306 -20.60 -15.16 -0.29
N LYS A 307 -19.40 -15.76 -0.24
CA LYS A 307 -18.61 -16.07 -1.44
C LYS A 307 -19.36 -17.05 -2.33
N ALA A 308 -19.79 -18.18 -1.76
CA ALA A 308 -20.51 -19.22 -2.49
C ALA A 308 -21.84 -18.72 -3.08
N GLU A 309 -22.53 -17.83 -2.38
CA GLU A 309 -23.77 -17.18 -2.86
C GLU A 309 -23.52 -16.05 -3.88
N GLY A 310 -22.26 -15.68 -4.18
CA GLY A 310 -21.92 -14.59 -5.10
C GLY A 310 -22.24 -13.18 -4.57
N ARG A 311 -22.53 -13.02 -3.28
CA ARG A 311 -22.96 -11.75 -2.64
C ARG A 311 -21.77 -10.88 -2.25
N LYS A 312 -21.03 -10.41 -3.26
CA LYS A 312 -19.76 -9.67 -3.10
C LYS A 312 -19.86 -8.46 -2.17
N LYS A 313 -20.91 -7.64 -2.28
CA LYS A 313 -21.08 -6.41 -1.49
C LYS A 313 -21.29 -6.70 0.00
N GLU A 314 -22.10 -7.71 0.30
CA GLU A 314 -22.44 -8.09 1.68
C GLU A 314 -21.31 -8.86 2.35
N ARG A 315 -20.50 -9.58 1.56
CA ARG A 315 -19.29 -10.26 2.03
C ARG A 315 -18.20 -9.30 2.49
N GLU A 316 -18.13 -8.09 1.94
CA GLU A 316 -16.98 -7.19 2.06
C GLU A 316 -16.58 -6.91 3.52
N PRO A 317 -17.51 -6.54 4.43
CA PRO A 317 -17.16 -6.29 5.84
C PRO A 317 -16.54 -7.51 6.53
N TYR A 318 -17.09 -8.70 6.28
CA TYR A 318 -16.64 -9.95 6.87
C TYR A 318 -15.24 -10.36 6.36
N LYS A 319 -15.06 -10.39 5.03
CA LYS A 319 -13.76 -10.66 4.39
C LYS A 319 -12.69 -9.67 4.87
N ARG A 320 -13.06 -8.40 5.00
CA ARG A 320 -12.15 -7.35 5.44
C ARG A 320 -11.68 -7.58 6.88
N ILE A 321 -12.57 -7.87 7.83
CA ILE A 321 -12.16 -8.21 9.20
C ILE A 321 -11.22 -9.40 9.21
N CYS A 322 -11.53 -10.48 8.50
CA CYS A 322 -10.64 -11.64 8.36
C CYS A 322 -9.22 -11.24 7.94
N ASN A 323 -9.09 -10.41 6.90
CA ASN A 323 -7.78 -9.96 6.42
C ASN A 323 -7.05 -9.04 7.41
N ILE A 324 -7.78 -8.16 8.09
CA ILE A 324 -7.21 -7.23 9.07
C ILE A 324 -6.71 -7.97 10.32
N THR A 325 -7.42 -9.01 10.76
CA THR A 325 -7.10 -9.78 11.98
C THR A 325 -5.65 -10.22 11.97
N TYR A 326 -5.20 -10.89 10.90
CA TYR A 326 -3.80 -11.27 10.73
C TYR A 326 -2.86 -10.07 10.91
N GLY A 327 -3.09 -8.96 10.21
CA GLY A 327 -2.27 -7.75 10.33
C GLY A 327 -2.23 -7.16 11.75
N ALA A 328 -3.34 -7.23 12.50
CA ALA A 328 -3.44 -6.72 13.86
C ALA A 328 -2.54 -7.49 14.85
N GLU A 329 -2.33 -8.79 14.63
CA GLU A 329 -1.46 -9.63 15.47
C GLU A 329 0.01 -9.24 15.39
N GLY A 330 0.41 -8.54 14.33
CA GLY A 330 1.79 -8.06 14.14
C GLY A 330 2.07 -6.69 14.77
N ASP A 331 1.05 -5.97 15.22
CA ASP A 331 1.19 -4.63 15.80
C ASP A 331 1.33 -4.69 17.32
N LYS A 332 2.54 -4.45 17.84
CA LYS A 332 2.88 -4.46 19.28
C LYS A 332 2.00 -3.58 20.18
N PHE A 333 1.31 -2.60 19.60
CA PHE A 333 0.41 -1.71 20.32
C PHE A 333 -1.05 -2.13 20.25
N ASN A 334 -1.38 -3.11 19.42
CA ASN A 334 -2.72 -3.65 19.26
C ASN A 334 -3.03 -4.69 20.37
N PRO A 335 -4.25 -4.72 20.92
CA PRO A 335 -4.67 -5.78 21.85
C PRO A 335 -4.57 -7.20 21.28
N MET A 336 -4.61 -7.35 19.96
CA MET A 336 -4.45 -8.63 19.24
C MET A 336 -3.00 -9.09 19.10
N PHE A 337 -2.00 -8.30 19.53
CA PHE A 337 -0.60 -8.63 19.30
C PHE A 337 -0.25 -10.04 19.81
N ASP A 338 0.23 -10.88 18.91
CA ASP A 338 0.66 -12.25 19.19
C ASP A 338 1.73 -12.65 18.17
N ALA A 339 3.00 -12.39 18.51
CA ALA A 339 4.11 -12.60 17.60
C ALA A 339 4.29 -14.08 17.21
N ARG A 340 4.09 -14.99 18.16
CA ARG A 340 4.20 -16.43 17.93
C ARG A 340 3.13 -16.89 16.95
N ASN A 341 1.85 -16.67 17.26
CA ASN A 341 0.77 -17.17 16.42
C ASN A 341 0.81 -16.54 15.02
N ARG A 342 1.15 -15.25 14.91
CA ARG A 342 1.44 -14.59 13.63
C ARG A 342 2.54 -15.31 12.83
N LEU A 343 3.66 -15.65 13.47
CA LEU A 343 4.77 -16.37 12.84
C LEU A 343 4.32 -17.79 12.42
N LEU A 344 3.59 -18.50 13.27
CA LEU A 344 3.07 -19.83 12.96
C LEU A 344 2.14 -19.79 11.74
N VAL A 345 1.21 -18.83 11.64
CA VAL A 345 0.36 -18.65 10.45
C VAL A 345 1.19 -18.48 9.18
N CYS A 346 2.29 -17.70 9.23
CA CYS A 346 3.23 -17.59 8.10
C CYS A 346 3.93 -18.90 7.76
N VAL A 347 4.42 -19.62 8.78
CA VAL A 347 5.18 -20.86 8.61
C VAL A 347 4.27 -21.97 8.06
N TYR A 348 3.05 -22.09 8.58
CA TYR A 348 2.06 -23.08 8.14
C TYR A 348 1.71 -22.85 6.67
N GLY A 349 1.41 -21.60 6.27
CA GLY A 349 1.12 -21.29 4.88
C GLY A 349 2.26 -21.71 3.93
N GLN A 350 3.50 -21.41 4.30
CA GLN A 350 4.68 -21.80 3.50
C GLN A 350 4.87 -23.31 3.42
N LEU A 351 4.69 -24.02 4.53
CA LEU A 351 4.84 -25.47 4.58
C LEU A 351 3.72 -26.18 3.83
N PHE A 352 2.47 -25.71 3.93
CA PHE A 352 1.35 -26.28 3.18
C PHE A 352 1.45 -26.05 1.67
N MET A 353 1.98 -24.91 1.23
CA MET A 353 2.28 -24.69 -0.19
C MET A 353 3.42 -25.58 -0.68
N LEU A 354 4.47 -25.77 0.14
CA LEU A 354 5.56 -26.69 -0.20
C LEU A 354 5.07 -28.15 -0.29
N ASP A 355 4.27 -28.58 0.67
CA ASP A 355 3.60 -29.88 0.71
C ASP A 355 2.77 -30.12 -0.56
N LEU A 356 1.90 -29.17 -0.93
CA LEU A 356 1.14 -29.26 -2.17
C LEU A 356 2.06 -29.42 -3.40
N ILE A 357 3.08 -28.56 -3.53
CA ILE A 357 4.01 -28.62 -4.66
C ILE A 357 4.67 -30.00 -4.75
N GLU A 358 5.10 -30.56 -3.62
CA GLU A 358 5.72 -31.89 -3.58
C GLU A 358 4.77 -32.99 -4.08
N LYS A 359 3.47 -32.95 -3.71
CA LYS A 359 2.50 -33.94 -4.21
C LYS A 359 2.21 -33.76 -5.70
N LEU A 360 2.11 -32.51 -6.18
CA LEU A 360 1.87 -32.21 -7.58
C LEU A 360 3.00 -32.69 -8.51
N GLU A 361 4.23 -32.84 -8.01
CA GLU A 361 5.35 -33.42 -8.78
C GLU A 361 5.12 -34.88 -9.22
N ALA A 362 4.13 -35.58 -8.66
CA ALA A 362 3.72 -36.90 -9.14
C ALA A 362 3.09 -36.87 -10.55
N ILE A 363 2.58 -35.71 -10.98
CA ILE A 363 2.00 -35.52 -12.30
C ILE A 363 3.11 -35.38 -13.34
N SER A 364 3.14 -36.30 -14.32
CA SER A 364 4.23 -36.36 -15.31
C SER A 364 4.42 -35.11 -16.17
N SER A 365 3.36 -34.31 -16.37
CA SER A 365 3.39 -33.07 -17.14
C SER A 365 3.53 -31.80 -16.29
N PHE A 366 3.66 -31.95 -14.96
CA PHE A 366 3.72 -30.83 -14.04
C PHE A 366 4.92 -29.94 -14.26
N GLU A 367 4.65 -28.65 -14.36
CA GLU A 367 5.66 -27.61 -14.37
C GLU A 367 5.23 -26.47 -13.44
N LEU A 368 5.97 -26.25 -12.36
CA LEU A 368 5.80 -25.08 -11.51
C LEU A 368 6.31 -23.82 -12.22
N ILE A 369 5.48 -22.79 -12.34
CA ILE A 369 5.86 -21.49 -12.93
C ILE A 369 6.15 -20.48 -11.83
N GLN A 370 5.27 -20.40 -10.83
CA GLN A 370 5.37 -19.49 -9.69
C GLN A 370 4.69 -20.09 -8.46
N SER A 371 5.17 -19.72 -7.28
CA SER A 371 4.52 -19.96 -5.99
C SER A 371 4.65 -18.73 -5.11
N ASN A 372 3.63 -18.48 -4.31
CA ASN A 372 3.66 -17.50 -3.22
C ASN A 372 3.09 -18.16 -1.96
N THR A 373 2.78 -17.37 -0.93
CA THR A 373 2.31 -17.92 0.35
C THR A 373 0.90 -18.49 0.28
N ASP A 374 0.07 -18.09 -0.69
CA ASP A 374 -1.35 -18.43 -0.78
C ASP A 374 -1.74 -19.22 -2.03
N GLY A 375 -0.83 -19.45 -2.97
CA GLY A 375 -1.12 -20.23 -4.16
C GLY A 375 0.07 -20.56 -5.05
N VAL A 376 -0.23 -21.32 -6.10
CA VAL A 376 0.73 -21.79 -7.10
C VAL A 376 0.19 -21.54 -8.51
N LEU A 377 1.06 -21.04 -9.38
CA LEU A 377 0.84 -20.97 -10.82
C LEU A 377 1.61 -22.11 -11.48
N ILE A 378 0.89 -22.97 -12.14
CA ILE A 378 1.40 -24.23 -12.68
C ILE A 378 0.99 -24.40 -14.14
N LYS A 379 1.72 -25.27 -14.84
CA LYS A 379 1.32 -25.77 -16.15
C LYS A 379 1.26 -27.29 -16.11
N ILE A 380 0.21 -27.84 -16.72
CA ILE A 380 0.02 -29.28 -16.92
C ILE A 380 -0.53 -29.54 -18.31
N LYS A 381 -0.60 -30.81 -18.71
CA LYS A 381 -1.43 -31.23 -19.84
C LYS A 381 -2.89 -31.36 -19.40
N GLU A 382 -3.82 -31.03 -20.30
CA GLU A 382 -5.27 -31.11 -20.03
C GLU A 382 -5.70 -32.50 -19.53
N LYS A 383 -5.16 -33.56 -20.14
CA LYS A 383 -5.44 -34.96 -19.75
C LYS A 383 -5.05 -35.33 -18.30
N ASP A 384 -4.21 -34.52 -17.65
CA ASP A 384 -3.72 -34.77 -16.31
C ASP A 384 -4.48 -33.90 -15.26
N PHE A 385 -5.50 -33.15 -15.68
CA PHE A 385 -6.29 -32.29 -14.78
C PHE A 385 -7.02 -33.09 -13.68
N ASP A 386 -7.63 -34.22 -14.02
CA ASP A 386 -8.34 -35.05 -13.02
C ASP A 386 -7.38 -35.55 -11.92
N VAL A 387 -6.13 -35.86 -12.28
CA VAL A 387 -5.10 -36.27 -11.31
C VAL A 387 -4.70 -35.09 -10.41
N LEU A 388 -4.64 -33.89 -10.97
CA LEU A 388 -4.42 -32.68 -10.19
C LEU A 388 -5.57 -32.44 -9.20
N ASP A 389 -6.81 -32.54 -9.66
CA ASP A 389 -8.00 -32.32 -8.83
C ASP A 389 -8.04 -33.33 -7.66
N ASP A 390 -7.75 -34.60 -7.93
CA ASP A 390 -7.65 -35.65 -6.90
C ASP A 390 -6.57 -35.34 -5.85
N ILE A 391 -5.37 -34.91 -6.28
CA ILE A 391 -4.27 -34.54 -5.37
C ILE A 391 -4.65 -33.33 -4.52
N VAL A 392 -5.25 -32.31 -5.14
CA VAL A 392 -5.70 -31.11 -4.41
C VAL A 392 -6.80 -31.50 -3.43
N PHE A 393 -7.79 -32.30 -3.82
CA PHE A 393 -8.86 -32.76 -2.95
C PHE A 393 -8.34 -33.58 -1.75
N GLU A 394 -7.36 -34.47 -1.94
CA GLU A 394 -6.72 -35.18 -0.82
C GLU A 394 -6.02 -34.20 0.13
N TRP A 395 -5.29 -33.23 -0.43
CA TRP A 395 -4.63 -32.18 0.33
C TRP A 395 -5.63 -31.30 1.10
N GLU A 396 -6.76 -30.94 0.50
CA GLU A 396 -7.83 -30.17 1.14
C GLU A 396 -8.43 -30.94 2.32
N ASN A 397 -8.75 -32.24 2.14
CA ASN A 397 -9.29 -33.07 3.21
C ASN A 397 -8.31 -33.26 4.37
N ARG A 398 -7.00 -33.37 4.07
CA ARG A 398 -5.96 -33.52 5.10
C ARG A 398 -5.72 -32.22 5.86
N THR A 399 -5.80 -31.07 5.19
CA THR A 399 -5.40 -29.77 5.77
C THR A 399 -6.58 -28.91 6.26
N GLY A 400 -7.80 -29.22 5.85
CA GLY A 400 -8.97 -28.35 6.08
C GLY A 400 -8.93 -27.04 5.28
N LEU A 401 -7.98 -26.89 4.37
CA LEU A 401 -7.87 -25.73 3.48
C LEU A 401 -8.63 -26.01 2.18
N HIS A 402 -9.11 -24.96 1.52
CA HIS A 402 -9.85 -25.06 0.26
C HIS A 402 -9.17 -24.24 -0.84
N MET A 403 -9.08 -24.79 -2.05
CA MET A 403 -8.50 -24.13 -3.22
C MET A 403 -9.56 -23.69 -4.22
N SER A 404 -9.21 -22.64 -4.96
CA SER A 404 -9.92 -22.20 -6.16
C SER A 404 -8.96 -22.23 -7.34
N PHE A 405 -9.46 -22.64 -8.50
CA PHE A 405 -8.70 -22.66 -9.76
C PHE A 405 -9.15 -21.54 -10.69
N ASP A 406 -8.20 -20.74 -11.16
CA ASP A 406 -8.35 -19.85 -12.31
C ASP A 406 -7.51 -20.38 -13.48
N PHE A 407 -8.08 -20.38 -14.69
CA PHE A 407 -7.44 -20.88 -15.90
C PHE A 407 -6.93 -19.73 -16.79
N TYR A 408 -5.76 -19.92 -17.40
CA TYR A 408 -5.13 -18.92 -18.26
C TYR A 408 -4.55 -19.54 -19.53
N GLN A 409 -4.48 -18.72 -20.58
CA GLN A 409 -3.92 -19.10 -21.88
C GLN A 409 -2.45 -18.70 -22.03
N LYS A 410 -2.01 -17.64 -21.32
CA LYS A 410 -0.65 -17.10 -21.49
C LYS A 410 -0.11 -16.49 -20.21
N VAL A 411 1.17 -16.72 -19.96
CA VAL A 411 1.94 -16.11 -18.87
C VAL A 411 3.16 -15.38 -19.43
N ILE A 412 3.45 -14.19 -18.89
CA ILE A 412 4.58 -13.34 -19.27
C ILE A 412 5.20 -12.83 -17.98
N GLN A 413 6.33 -13.39 -17.57
CA GLN A 413 6.88 -13.22 -16.23
C GLN A 413 8.35 -12.83 -16.30
N LYS A 414 8.69 -11.68 -15.71
CA LYS A 414 10.07 -11.27 -15.46
C LYS A 414 10.58 -11.93 -14.18
N ASP A 415 9.82 -11.78 -13.10
CA ASP A 415 10.05 -12.33 -11.77
C ASP A 415 8.73 -12.39 -10.98
N VAL A 416 8.77 -12.93 -9.76
CA VAL A 416 7.59 -13.07 -8.87
C VAL A 416 6.82 -11.77 -8.64
N ASN A 417 7.49 -10.61 -8.79
CA ASN A 417 6.90 -9.31 -8.55
C ASN A 417 6.52 -8.58 -9.84
N ASN A 418 6.74 -9.15 -11.03
CA ASN A 418 6.50 -8.51 -12.32
C ASN A 418 6.03 -9.55 -13.34
N TYR A 419 4.72 -9.69 -13.52
CA TYR A 419 4.12 -10.64 -14.46
C TYR A 419 2.76 -10.19 -15.01
N LEU A 420 2.39 -10.78 -16.14
CA LEU A 420 1.07 -10.72 -16.78
C LEU A 420 0.57 -12.16 -16.96
N ILE A 421 -0.70 -12.40 -16.65
CA ILE A 421 -1.42 -13.63 -16.98
C ILE A 421 -2.68 -13.25 -17.76
N ILE A 422 -2.95 -13.95 -18.86
CA ILE A 422 -3.99 -13.63 -19.83
C ILE A 422 -4.88 -14.85 -19.98
N ASP A 423 -6.19 -14.67 -19.86
CA ASP A 423 -7.19 -15.72 -20.02
C ASP A 423 -7.52 -15.97 -21.51
N GLU A 424 -8.40 -16.94 -21.79
CA GLU A 424 -8.82 -17.27 -23.16
C GLU A 424 -9.62 -16.15 -23.85
N GLU A 425 -10.31 -15.32 -23.07
CA GLU A 425 -11.09 -14.18 -23.57
C GLU A 425 -10.19 -12.97 -23.91
N GLY A 426 -8.92 -13.01 -23.51
CA GLY A 426 -7.96 -11.92 -23.67
C GLY A 426 -7.98 -10.89 -22.53
N ASN A 427 -8.74 -11.13 -21.46
CA ASN A 427 -8.60 -10.36 -20.24
C ASN A 427 -7.27 -10.73 -19.56
N TYR A 428 -6.69 -9.79 -18.83
CA TYR A 428 -5.40 -10.01 -18.20
C TYR A 428 -5.35 -9.49 -16.76
N LYS A 429 -4.61 -10.20 -15.91
CA LYS A 429 -4.16 -9.70 -14.60
C LYS A 429 -2.69 -9.29 -14.71
N SER A 430 -2.35 -8.17 -14.08
CA SER A 430 -1.01 -7.59 -14.15
C SER A 430 -0.49 -7.24 -12.76
N THR A 431 0.70 -7.73 -12.42
CA THR A 431 1.32 -7.48 -11.12
C THR A 431 2.71 -6.89 -11.33
N GLY A 432 3.06 -5.87 -10.54
CA GLY A 432 4.42 -5.32 -10.51
C GLY A 432 4.59 -3.93 -11.07
N ALA A 433 5.64 -3.24 -10.64
CA ALA A 433 5.88 -1.84 -10.99
C ALA A 433 5.96 -1.59 -12.52
N TYR A 434 6.32 -2.60 -13.32
CA TYR A 434 6.51 -2.45 -14.77
C TYR A 434 5.21 -2.52 -15.57
N VAL A 435 4.20 -3.21 -15.03
CA VAL A 435 2.96 -3.55 -15.75
C VAL A 435 1.69 -3.30 -14.93
N LYS A 436 1.81 -2.82 -13.68
CA LYS A 436 0.67 -2.52 -12.81
C LYS A 436 -0.29 -1.56 -13.51
N GLN A 437 -1.58 -1.82 -13.31
CA GLN A 437 -2.62 -0.85 -13.58
C GLN A 437 -2.42 0.37 -12.66
N LEU A 438 -2.40 1.54 -13.26
CA LEU A 438 -2.21 2.80 -12.56
C LEU A 438 -3.55 3.41 -12.21
N SER A 439 -3.59 4.14 -11.10
CA SER A 439 -4.74 4.96 -10.70
C SER A 439 -4.33 6.43 -10.67
N ASP A 440 -5.32 7.32 -10.56
CA ASP A 440 -5.08 8.76 -10.41
C ASP A 440 -4.20 9.11 -9.20
N LEU A 441 -4.15 8.23 -8.20
CA LEU A 441 -3.35 8.36 -6.96
C LEU A 441 -2.05 7.54 -6.98
N ASP A 442 -1.71 6.98 -8.14
CA ASP A 442 -0.48 6.26 -8.44
C ASP A 442 -0.20 6.30 -9.94
N TYR A 443 0.07 7.51 -10.45
CA TYR A 443 0.20 7.79 -11.89
C TYR A 443 1.63 8.19 -12.26
N ASP A 444 2.56 7.22 -12.19
CA ASP A 444 3.99 7.41 -12.46
C ASP A 444 4.42 6.68 -13.73
N LEU A 445 5.06 7.39 -14.67
CA LEU A 445 5.54 6.85 -15.95
C LEU A 445 4.46 6.04 -16.69
N ALA A 446 3.22 6.55 -16.71
CA ALA A 446 2.06 5.81 -17.20
C ALA A 446 2.21 5.33 -18.64
N ILE A 447 2.76 6.18 -19.51
CA ILE A 447 3.00 5.83 -20.90
C ILE A 447 3.92 4.62 -21.08
N VAL A 448 4.87 4.43 -20.15
CA VAL A 448 5.82 3.31 -20.19
C VAL A 448 5.12 2.01 -19.80
N ASN A 449 4.31 2.01 -18.74
CA ASN A 449 3.51 0.84 -18.36
C ASN A 449 2.54 0.46 -19.49
N LYS A 450 1.82 1.45 -20.04
CA LYS A 450 0.90 1.26 -21.17
C LYS A 450 1.60 0.66 -22.38
N ALA A 451 2.77 1.18 -22.77
CA ALA A 451 3.52 0.65 -23.91
C ALA A 451 4.00 -0.80 -23.71
N VAL A 452 4.42 -1.17 -22.49
CA VAL A 452 4.84 -2.55 -22.17
C VAL A 452 3.66 -3.51 -22.22
N VAL A 453 2.51 -3.14 -21.63
CA VAL A 453 1.29 -3.95 -21.67
C VAL A 453 0.77 -4.09 -23.11
N ASN A 454 0.67 -2.99 -23.85
CA ASN A 454 0.22 -2.99 -25.25
C ASN A 454 1.10 -3.87 -26.15
N TYR A 455 2.42 -3.89 -25.90
CA TYR A 455 3.33 -4.78 -26.61
C TYR A 455 3.02 -6.25 -26.34
N PHE A 456 2.87 -6.63 -25.07
CA PHE A 456 2.72 -8.03 -24.67
C PHE A 456 1.33 -8.63 -24.87
N VAL A 457 0.29 -7.82 -24.67
CA VAL A 457 -1.12 -8.23 -24.70
C VAL A 457 -1.74 -7.97 -26.06
N HIS A 458 -1.43 -6.83 -26.69
CA HIS A 458 -2.10 -6.38 -27.92
C HIS A 458 -1.20 -6.40 -29.16
N ASN A 459 0.06 -6.85 -29.04
CA ASN A 459 1.05 -6.86 -30.12
C ASN A 459 1.26 -5.49 -30.78
N ILE A 460 1.09 -4.39 -30.01
CA ILE A 460 1.30 -3.03 -30.50
C ILE A 460 2.75 -2.62 -30.26
N PRO A 461 3.51 -2.17 -31.28
CA PRO A 461 4.85 -1.65 -31.10
C PRO A 461 4.91 -0.53 -30.06
N VAL A 462 5.97 -0.51 -29.25
CA VAL A 462 6.21 0.48 -28.20
C VAL A 462 6.14 1.91 -28.74
N GLU A 463 6.74 2.13 -29.91
CA GLU A 463 6.77 3.39 -30.63
C GLU A 463 5.36 3.92 -30.91
N ASN A 464 4.44 3.05 -31.33
CA ASN A 464 3.08 3.46 -31.65
C ASN A 464 2.35 4.00 -30.41
N THR A 465 2.54 3.36 -29.25
CA THR A 465 1.90 3.84 -28.01
C THR A 465 2.48 5.19 -27.58
N ILE A 466 3.81 5.34 -27.61
CA ILE A 466 4.49 6.53 -27.08
C ILE A 466 4.43 7.73 -28.04
N LEU A 467 4.64 7.50 -29.34
CA LEU A 467 4.67 8.58 -30.33
C LEU A 467 3.29 9.22 -30.55
N ASN A 468 2.22 8.43 -30.45
CA ASN A 468 0.85 8.90 -30.63
C ASN A 468 0.25 9.57 -29.38
N CYS A 469 0.95 9.57 -28.24
CA CYS A 469 0.48 10.25 -27.03
C CYS A 469 0.90 11.73 -27.03
N ASP A 470 -0.06 12.62 -26.75
CA ASP A 470 0.14 14.08 -26.73
C ASP A 470 -0.14 14.71 -25.35
N GLN A 471 -0.47 13.90 -24.33
CA GLN A 471 -0.80 14.38 -22.99
C GLN A 471 0.44 14.38 -22.08
N LEU A 472 0.77 15.51 -21.46
CA LEU A 472 1.99 15.65 -20.65
C LEU A 472 2.01 14.71 -19.44
N ILE A 473 0.88 14.57 -18.74
CA ILE A 473 0.75 13.76 -17.52
C ILE A 473 1.18 12.30 -17.71
N GLU A 474 0.98 11.74 -18.90
CA GLU A 474 1.36 10.37 -19.26
C GLU A 474 2.87 10.11 -19.15
N PHE A 475 3.68 11.17 -19.28
CA PHE A 475 5.13 11.13 -19.29
C PHE A 475 5.76 11.49 -17.94
N GLN A 476 4.96 11.83 -16.93
CA GLN A 476 5.50 12.34 -15.67
C GLN A 476 6.25 11.26 -14.90
N LYS A 477 7.40 11.64 -14.34
CA LYS A 477 8.07 10.90 -13.28
C LYS A 477 7.92 11.68 -11.97
N VAL A 478 7.15 11.15 -11.03
CA VAL A 478 7.00 11.76 -9.70
C VAL A 478 8.13 11.29 -8.80
N VAL A 479 8.84 12.26 -8.24
CA VAL A 479 9.97 12.05 -7.34
C VAL A 479 9.65 12.71 -6.01
N LYS A 480 9.74 11.93 -4.92
CA LYS A 480 9.63 12.45 -3.55
C LYS A 480 10.92 12.23 -2.76
N LEU A 481 11.38 13.27 -2.09
CA LEU A 481 12.44 13.19 -1.10
C LEU A 481 11.91 12.57 0.20
N THR A 482 12.56 11.51 0.66
CA THR A 482 12.27 10.94 1.98
C THR A 482 13.03 11.70 3.06
N SER A 483 12.68 11.48 4.33
CA SER A 483 13.38 12.04 5.49
C SER A 483 14.88 11.68 5.58
N LYS A 484 15.35 10.73 4.76
CA LYS A 484 16.77 10.37 4.66
C LYS A 484 17.59 11.36 3.82
N PHE A 485 16.94 12.29 3.12
CA PHE A 485 17.58 13.27 2.24
C PHE A 485 17.32 14.69 2.74
N GLU A 486 18.35 15.52 2.68
CA GLU A 486 18.30 16.91 3.15
C GLU A 486 17.53 17.79 2.15
N TYR A 487 17.88 17.69 0.87
CA TYR A 487 17.32 18.49 -0.22
C TYR A 487 17.60 17.82 -1.58
N ALA A 488 16.98 18.36 -2.64
CA ALA A 488 17.30 18.02 -4.02
C ALA A 488 18.10 19.16 -4.68
N THR A 489 18.83 18.81 -5.74
CA THR A 489 19.46 19.79 -6.63
C THR A 489 18.96 19.59 -8.04
N TYR A 490 18.52 20.67 -8.69
CA TYR A 490 18.24 20.72 -10.11
C TYR A 490 19.27 21.63 -10.79
N ASN A 491 19.99 21.11 -11.79
CA ASN A 491 21.10 21.80 -12.43
C ASN A 491 22.09 22.43 -11.41
N ARG A 492 22.47 21.64 -10.41
CA ARG A 492 23.36 22.02 -9.28
C ARG A 492 22.82 23.11 -8.34
N LYS A 493 21.60 23.61 -8.54
CA LYS A 493 20.94 24.56 -7.64
C LYS A 493 20.07 23.82 -6.63
N LYS A 494 20.22 24.15 -5.35
CA LYS A 494 19.41 23.61 -4.26
C LYS A 494 17.94 23.97 -4.48
N GLN A 495 17.07 22.99 -4.32
CA GLN A 495 15.61 23.13 -4.36
C GLN A 495 15.06 23.11 -2.93
N THR A 496 13.95 23.82 -2.70
CA THR A 496 13.26 23.86 -1.41
C THR A 496 12.20 22.77 -1.30
N GLU A 497 11.59 22.42 -2.43
CA GLU A 497 10.52 21.46 -2.55
C GLU A 497 10.95 20.03 -2.20
N LYS A 498 9.96 19.22 -1.81
CA LYS A 498 10.17 17.79 -1.52
C LYS A 498 9.60 16.86 -2.59
N VAL A 499 8.70 17.35 -3.43
CA VAL A 499 8.08 16.59 -4.53
C VAL A 499 8.37 17.29 -5.86
N PHE A 500 8.70 16.50 -6.88
CA PHE A 500 9.03 17.00 -8.21
C PHE A 500 8.33 16.15 -9.27
N ARG A 501 7.75 16.80 -10.28
CA ARG A 501 7.43 16.18 -11.56
C ARG A 501 8.55 16.39 -12.55
N VAL A 502 9.09 15.28 -13.03
CA VAL A 502 10.27 15.25 -13.90
C VAL A 502 9.89 14.69 -15.25
N PHE A 503 10.34 15.34 -16.33
CA PHE A 503 10.10 14.93 -17.71
C PHE A 503 11.41 14.87 -18.49
N ALA A 504 11.59 13.87 -19.35
CA ALA A 504 12.80 13.77 -20.18
C ALA A 504 12.85 14.93 -21.18
N SER A 505 14.02 15.55 -21.33
CA SER A 505 14.20 16.74 -22.17
C SER A 505 15.24 16.54 -23.27
N THR A 506 14.95 17.09 -24.45
CA THR A 506 15.92 17.27 -25.54
C THR A 506 16.65 18.62 -25.48
N ASN A 507 16.22 19.56 -24.62
CA ASN A 507 16.84 20.88 -24.50
C ASN A 507 18.15 20.78 -23.71
N GLU A 508 19.26 21.19 -24.30
CA GLU A 508 20.60 21.09 -23.70
C GLU A 508 20.79 21.99 -22.47
N ASN A 509 19.91 22.97 -22.25
CA ASN A 509 19.95 23.86 -21.07
C ASN A 509 19.27 23.25 -19.84
N ASP A 510 18.51 22.18 -20.02
CA ASP A 510 17.94 21.43 -18.91
C ASP A 510 19.04 20.63 -18.19
N GLY A 511 18.70 20.08 -17.03
CA GLY A 511 19.69 19.46 -16.16
C GLY A 511 19.21 18.18 -15.49
N GLU A 512 20.06 17.65 -14.61
CA GLU A 512 19.74 16.46 -13.81
C GLU A 512 19.11 16.87 -12.47
N LEU A 513 18.01 16.21 -12.09
CA LEU A 513 17.53 16.21 -10.71
C LEU A 513 18.28 15.15 -9.89
N ARG A 514 18.91 15.57 -8.80
CA ARG A 514 19.65 14.69 -7.87
C ARG A 514 19.17 14.90 -6.43
N LYS A 515 19.33 13.87 -5.61
CA LYS A 515 19.01 13.92 -4.17
C LYS A 515 20.29 14.00 -3.36
N VAL A 516 20.31 14.85 -2.33
CA VAL A 516 21.48 15.05 -1.47
C VAL A 516 21.21 14.48 -0.08
N LYS A 517 22.15 13.64 0.38
CA LYS A 517 22.12 13.03 1.71
C LYS A 517 23.32 13.48 2.52
N LYS A 518 23.10 13.79 3.80
CA LYS A 518 24.16 14.00 4.79
C LYS A 518 24.50 12.68 5.49
N THR A 519 25.77 12.34 5.60
CA THR A 519 26.27 11.18 6.37
C THR A 519 27.62 11.57 6.96
N ASP A 520 27.78 11.47 8.28
CA ASP A 520 28.99 11.86 9.02
C ASP A 520 29.51 13.26 8.62
N ASP A 521 28.61 14.23 8.62
CA ASP A 521 28.85 15.62 8.19
C ASP A 521 29.29 15.85 6.74
N LYS A 522 29.32 14.80 5.91
CA LYS A 522 29.59 14.89 4.47
C LYS A 522 28.30 14.85 3.66
N LEU A 523 28.20 15.75 2.68
CA LEU A 523 27.10 15.76 1.70
C LEU A 523 27.46 14.87 0.52
N SER A 524 26.56 13.96 0.15
CA SER A 524 26.69 13.11 -1.03
C SER A 524 25.50 13.31 -1.97
N SER A 525 25.78 13.53 -3.26
CA SER A 525 24.77 13.72 -4.29
C SER A 525 24.56 12.43 -5.08
N GLN A 526 23.33 11.91 -5.07
CA GLN A 526 22.98 10.62 -5.66
C GLN A 526 22.02 10.82 -6.83
N LYS A 527 22.23 10.02 -7.88
CA LYS A 527 21.27 9.90 -8.98
C LYS A 527 19.96 9.29 -8.47
N ILE A 528 18.85 9.74 -9.06
CA ILE A 528 17.52 9.21 -8.77
C ILE A 528 17.23 8.08 -9.77
N ALA A 529 16.68 6.97 -9.28
CA ALA A 529 16.39 5.83 -10.14
C ALA A 529 15.28 6.19 -11.14
N ASN A 530 15.41 5.73 -12.38
CA ASN A 530 14.44 5.96 -13.46
C ASN A 530 14.13 7.44 -13.71
N THR A 531 15.10 8.33 -13.48
CA THR A 531 15.03 9.73 -13.96
C THR A 531 15.98 9.93 -15.14
N PRO A 532 15.63 10.83 -16.07
CA PRO A 532 16.53 11.22 -17.16
C PRO A 532 17.78 11.92 -16.61
N LEU A 533 18.87 11.91 -17.38
CA LEU A 533 20.03 12.75 -17.08
C LEU A 533 19.73 14.22 -17.41
N ASN A 534 19.01 14.45 -18.52
CA ASN A 534 18.56 15.75 -18.96
C ASN A 534 17.04 15.82 -18.86
N CYS A 535 16.51 16.65 -17.97
CA CYS A 535 15.08 16.71 -17.67
C CYS A 535 14.64 18.12 -17.33
N PHE A 536 13.39 18.47 -17.67
CA PHE A 536 12.74 19.66 -17.12
C PHE A 536 11.79 19.28 -15.98
N ILE A 537 11.46 20.27 -15.15
CA ILE A 537 10.54 20.15 -14.02
C ILE A 537 9.34 21.06 -14.29
N ASP A 538 8.12 20.51 -14.25
CA ASP A 538 6.88 21.29 -14.24
C ASP A 538 6.03 20.88 -13.03
N ASN A 539 6.13 21.69 -11.97
CA ASN A 539 5.38 21.48 -10.74
C ASN A 539 4.03 22.21 -10.73
N SER A 540 3.72 23.04 -11.74
CA SER A 540 2.42 23.70 -11.87
C SER A 540 1.32 22.72 -12.30
N ASP A 541 0.05 23.10 -12.22
CA ASP A 541 -1.05 22.28 -12.73
C ASP A 541 -0.83 21.90 -14.21
N ILE A 542 -0.79 20.59 -14.50
CA ILE A 542 -0.63 20.04 -15.86
C ILE A 542 -1.88 19.34 -16.38
N THR A 543 -3.00 19.46 -15.69
CA THR A 543 -4.27 18.84 -16.07
C THR A 543 -4.66 19.29 -17.47
N GLY A 544 -4.76 18.34 -18.40
CA GLY A 544 -5.06 18.63 -19.81
C GLY A 544 -3.95 19.31 -20.60
N LYS A 545 -2.76 19.55 -20.02
CA LYS A 545 -1.62 20.09 -20.77
C LYS A 545 -1.12 19.09 -21.81
N LYS A 546 -0.79 19.64 -22.98
CA LYS A 546 -0.10 18.90 -24.04
C LYS A 546 1.39 18.83 -23.78
N ILE A 547 2.06 17.88 -24.43
CA ILE A 547 3.51 17.78 -24.38
C ILE A 547 4.16 19.05 -24.97
N PRO A 548 5.23 19.56 -24.36
CA PRO A 548 6.02 20.63 -24.95
C PRO A 548 6.98 20.06 -26.01
N SER A 549 7.52 20.93 -26.88
CA SER A 549 8.40 20.55 -28.00
C SER A 549 9.70 19.87 -27.56
N GLU A 550 10.16 20.19 -26.37
CA GLU A 550 11.40 19.72 -25.75
C GLU A 550 11.25 18.36 -25.06
N LEU A 551 10.05 17.76 -25.00
CA LEU A 551 9.86 16.45 -24.39
C LEU A 551 10.56 15.34 -25.20
N ASP A 552 11.51 14.65 -24.59
CA ASP A 552 12.23 13.53 -25.21
C ASP A 552 11.43 12.22 -25.15
N LYS A 553 10.53 12.00 -26.13
CA LYS A 553 9.82 10.72 -26.31
C LYS A 553 10.75 9.51 -26.47
N ASN A 554 11.95 9.69 -27.04
CA ASN A 554 12.89 8.58 -27.25
C ASN A 554 13.43 8.01 -25.94
N TRP A 555 13.57 8.83 -24.89
CA TRP A 555 13.94 8.35 -23.56
C TRP A 555 12.92 7.32 -23.04
N TYR A 556 11.63 7.61 -23.18
CA TYR A 556 10.54 6.73 -22.75
C TYR A 556 10.47 5.45 -23.60
N ILE A 557 10.69 5.55 -24.92
CA ILE A 557 10.78 4.38 -25.82
C ILE A 557 11.90 3.45 -25.37
N LYS A 558 13.09 4.00 -25.09
CA LYS A 558 14.24 3.22 -24.60
C LYS A 558 13.93 2.56 -23.25
N LEU A 559 13.26 3.28 -22.35
CA LEU A 559 12.87 2.73 -21.05
C LEU A 559 11.85 1.59 -21.20
N ALA A 560 10.81 1.75 -22.03
CA ALA A 560 9.81 0.71 -22.28
C ALA A 560 10.44 -0.53 -22.92
N LYS A 561 11.29 -0.35 -23.95
CA LYS A 561 12.06 -1.46 -24.57
C LYS A 561 12.97 -2.16 -23.58
N LYS A 562 13.62 -1.41 -22.68
CA LYS A 562 14.43 -2.01 -21.60
C LYS A 562 13.56 -2.90 -20.72
N ARG A 563 12.38 -2.43 -20.28
CA ARG A 563 11.46 -3.22 -19.47
C ARG A 563 11.00 -4.48 -20.19
N ILE A 564 10.68 -4.41 -21.47
CA ILE A 564 10.33 -5.57 -22.31
C ILE A 564 11.48 -6.59 -22.34
N LYS A 565 12.72 -6.15 -22.58
CA LYS A 565 13.90 -7.03 -22.54
C LYS A 565 14.10 -7.68 -21.16
N ASP A 566 13.77 -6.96 -20.09
CA ASP A 566 13.83 -7.52 -18.74
C ASP A 566 12.79 -8.62 -18.52
N PHE A 567 11.71 -8.69 -19.31
CA PHE A 567 10.78 -9.83 -19.34
C PHE A 567 11.30 -10.94 -20.26
N GLU A 568 11.72 -10.61 -21.48
CA GLU A 568 12.19 -11.59 -22.47
C GLU A 568 13.47 -12.32 -22.04
N GLY A 569 14.22 -11.77 -21.09
CA GLY A 569 15.51 -12.30 -20.66
C GLY A 569 16.57 -11.92 -21.69
N GLY A 570 17.31 -10.84 -21.42
CA GLY A 570 18.36 -10.36 -22.32
C GLY A 570 19.29 -11.50 -22.74
N LYS A 571 19.39 -11.75 -24.04
CA LYS A 571 20.43 -12.60 -24.63
C LYS A 571 21.81 -11.94 -24.48
#